data_AF-A0A1I4K5W8-F1
#
_entry.id   AF-A0A1I4K5W8-F1
#
_cell.length_a   1.000
_cell.length_b   1.000
_cell.length_c   1.000
_cell.angle_alpha   90.00
_cell.angle_beta   90.00
_cell.angle_gamma   90.00
#
_symmetry.space_group_name_H-M   'P 1'
#
loop_
_entity.id
_entity.type
_entity.pdbx_description
1 polymer ?
#
loop_
_entity_poly.entity_id
_entity_poly.type
_entity_poly.pdbx_seq_one_letter_code
_entity_poly.pdbx_strand_id
1 'polypeptide(L)'
;MRIAIRKLNNSALLAKDISRDKEIIIMGKGISFKYKKGQKISAEDIESVFVLNDRDKSEDYIQQFEQTSQEYVEITQILVDDIQSEFNIVMPELFFTALMDHIQFAVYRCRHNMRIENRMAWILQRMYPEEFKYGEKAIKMIDNYFSIKLPIEEATNIALYIINNENENKKFNDMYSGFELQSNILSIIKYSLNIDFESRNLIIDRFLTHVQFFVQRLLNNEKVLENDIDIISKIVDDFPKEFKCALLIKDYIKKTMDIEISRDELFYLTVHLVRLVKNQKNKENNSEDL
;
A
#
# COMPACT_ATOMS: atom_id res chain seq x y z
N MET A 1 -2.96 -6.59 -35.71
CA MET A 1 -4.20 -5.90 -36.16
C MET A 1 -5.28 -6.14 -35.12
N ARG A 2 -6.07 -5.11 -34.75
CA ARG A 2 -7.10 -5.22 -33.70
C ARG A 2 -8.50 -5.07 -34.31
N ILE A 3 -9.41 -5.98 -33.99
CA ILE A 3 -10.81 -5.99 -34.47
C ILE A 3 -11.77 -5.89 -33.29
N ALA A 4 -12.74 -4.97 -33.38
CA ALA A 4 -13.79 -4.80 -32.38
C ALA A 4 -14.72 -6.03 -32.27
N ILE A 5 -14.96 -6.52 -31.06
CA ILE A 5 -15.87 -7.65 -30.78
C ILE A 5 -17.16 -7.15 -30.10
N ARG A 6 -17.03 -6.50 -28.94
CA ARG A 6 -18.13 -6.18 -28.03
C ARG A 6 -17.83 -4.86 -27.30
N LYS A 7 -18.83 -3.99 -27.18
CA LYS A 7 -18.72 -2.76 -26.36
C LYS A 7 -18.89 -3.13 -24.90
N LEU A 8 -18.02 -2.64 -24.03
CA LEU A 8 -18.11 -2.89 -22.59
C LEU A 8 -18.76 -1.69 -21.89
N ASN A 9 -18.19 -0.51 -22.11
CA ASN A 9 -18.78 0.77 -21.77
C ASN A 9 -18.33 1.82 -22.79
N ASN A 10 -18.61 3.10 -22.58
CA ASN A 10 -18.28 4.16 -23.54
C ASN A 10 -16.78 4.31 -23.81
N SER A 11 -15.94 4.01 -22.81
CA SER A 11 -14.49 4.22 -22.82
C SER A 11 -13.69 2.91 -22.84
N ALA A 12 -14.36 1.74 -22.89
CA ALA A 12 -13.75 0.41 -23.00
C ALA A 12 -14.47 -0.50 -24.02
N LEU A 13 -13.70 -1.19 -24.86
CA LEU A 13 -14.17 -2.06 -25.94
C LEU A 13 -13.39 -3.39 -25.94
N LEU A 14 -14.08 -4.51 -25.94
CA LEU A 14 -13.48 -5.83 -26.17
C LEU A 14 -13.12 -5.99 -27.65
N ALA A 15 -11.90 -6.41 -27.91
CA ALA A 15 -11.35 -6.59 -29.25
C ALA A 15 -10.47 -7.84 -29.34
N LYS A 16 -10.25 -8.32 -30.56
CA LYS A 16 -9.28 -9.38 -30.86
C LYS A 16 -8.00 -8.80 -31.44
N ASP A 17 -6.87 -9.05 -30.78
CA ASP A 17 -5.55 -8.85 -31.39
C ASP A 17 -5.21 -10.07 -32.26
N ILE A 18 -5.36 -9.91 -33.57
CA ILE A 18 -5.12 -10.99 -34.56
C ILE A 18 -3.66 -11.43 -34.58
N SER A 19 -2.74 -10.52 -34.30
CA SER A 19 -1.29 -10.82 -34.34
C SER A 19 -0.87 -11.71 -33.18
N ARG A 20 -1.58 -11.62 -32.05
CA ARG A 20 -1.30 -12.39 -30.84
C ARG A 20 -2.30 -13.52 -30.60
N ASP A 21 -3.34 -13.63 -31.43
CA ASP A 21 -4.52 -14.48 -31.24
C ASP A 21 -5.10 -14.40 -29.81
N LYS A 22 -5.18 -13.18 -29.27
CA LYS A 22 -5.68 -12.91 -27.91
C LYS A 22 -6.84 -11.93 -27.93
N GLU A 23 -7.78 -12.12 -27.00
CA GLU A 23 -8.75 -11.08 -26.65
C GLU A 23 -8.10 -10.04 -25.75
N ILE A 24 -8.46 -8.79 -25.98
CA ILE A 24 -7.93 -7.62 -25.29
C ILE A 24 -9.07 -6.64 -25.02
N ILE A 25 -9.00 -5.91 -23.91
CA ILE A 25 -9.83 -4.75 -23.66
C ILE A 25 -9.03 -3.52 -24.10
N ILE A 26 -9.62 -2.70 -24.97
CA ILE A 26 -9.02 -1.48 -25.47
C ILE A 26 -9.76 -0.32 -24.83
N MET A 27 -9.01 0.62 -24.25
CA MET A 27 -9.55 1.81 -23.64
C MET A 27 -9.14 3.05 -24.43
N GLY A 28 -10.05 4.02 -24.43
CA GLY A 28 -9.85 5.31 -25.08
C GLY A 28 -11.13 6.13 -25.04
N LYS A 29 -11.00 7.45 -25.04
CA LYS A 29 -12.15 8.36 -24.93
C LYS A 29 -13.20 8.10 -26.01
N GLY A 30 -14.37 7.61 -25.59
CA GLY A 30 -15.50 7.33 -26.48
C GLY A 30 -15.25 6.20 -27.49
N ILE A 31 -14.27 5.32 -27.25
CA ILE A 31 -13.82 4.29 -28.21
C ILE A 31 -14.96 3.36 -28.66
N SER A 32 -15.89 3.04 -27.76
CA SER A 32 -17.04 2.19 -28.07
C SER A 32 -18.07 2.87 -28.96
N PHE A 33 -18.09 4.20 -29.07
CA PHE A 33 -18.94 4.90 -30.05
C PHE A 33 -18.31 4.94 -31.44
N LYS A 34 -16.98 5.06 -31.51
CA LYS A 34 -16.24 5.14 -32.77
C LYS A 34 -16.30 3.85 -33.58
N TYR A 35 -16.30 2.70 -32.90
CA TYR A 35 -16.19 1.39 -33.54
C TYR A 35 -17.43 0.50 -33.36
N LYS A 36 -17.80 -0.20 -34.44
CA LYS A 36 -18.81 -1.26 -34.49
C LYS A 36 -18.14 -2.63 -34.55
N LYS A 37 -18.86 -3.67 -34.13
CA LYS A 37 -18.39 -5.07 -34.20
C LYS A 37 -17.87 -5.41 -35.60
N GLY A 38 -16.70 -6.05 -35.65
CA GLY A 38 -16.02 -6.45 -36.89
C GLY A 38 -15.15 -5.36 -37.52
N GLN A 39 -15.19 -4.11 -37.04
CA GLN A 39 -14.34 -3.05 -37.58
C GLN A 39 -12.91 -3.13 -37.06
N LYS A 40 -11.97 -2.76 -37.92
CA LYS A 40 -10.56 -2.56 -37.57
C LYS A 40 -10.43 -1.28 -36.75
N ILE A 41 -9.70 -1.36 -35.65
CA ILE A 41 -9.48 -0.25 -34.73
C ILE A 41 -8.18 0.47 -35.12
N SER A 42 -8.21 1.79 -35.28
CA SER A 42 -7.01 2.60 -35.50
C SER A 42 -6.16 2.63 -34.22
N ALA A 43 -4.84 2.60 -34.38
CA ALA A 43 -3.92 2.71 -33.25
C ALA A 43 -3.96 4.09 -32.58
N GLU A 44 -4.34 5.15 -33.31
CA GLU A 44 -4.41 6.53 -32.79
C GLU A 44 -5.56 6.75 -31.80
N ASP A 45 -6.59 5.90 -31.85
CA ASP A 45 -7.75 5.99 -30.95
C ASP A 45 -7.56 5.19 -29.65
N ILE A 46 -6.42 4.51 -29.51
CA ILE A 46 -6.13 3.62 -28.39
C ILE A 46 -5.26 4.37 -27.39
N GLU A 47 -5.80 4.62 -26.20
CA GLU A 47 -5.04 5.20 -25.09
C GLU A 47 -4.31 4.10 -24.33
N SER A 48 -4.99 2.99 -24.07
CA SER A 48 -4.39 1.85 -23.38
C SER A 48 -5.00 0.51 -23.80
N VAL A 49 -4.26 -0.57 -23.55
CA VAL A 49 -4.66 -1.94 -23.89
C VAL A 49 -4.43 -2.83 -22.69
N PHE A 50 -5.48 -3.54 -22.30
CA PHE A 50 -5.46 -4.56 -21.27
C PHE A 50 -5.57 -5.94 -21.93
N VAL A 51 -4.56 -6.78 -21.73
CA VAL A 51 -4.47 -8.11 -22.32
C VAL A 51 -5.12 -9.15 -21.40
N LEU A 52 -6.07 -9.92 -21.93
CA LEU A 52 -6.70 -11.00 -21.17
C LEU A 52 -5.77 -12.23 -21.22
N ASN A 53 -4.83 -12.31 -20.28
CA ASN A 53 -3.82 -13.38 -20.26
C ASN A 53 -4.32 -14.71 -19.68
N ASP A 54 -5.30 -14.66 -18.78
CA ASP A 54 -5.90 -15.82 -18.11
C ASP A 54 -7.33 -16.01 -18.61
N ARG A 55 -7.60 -17.13 -19.32
CA ARG A 55 -8.92 -17.41 -19.91
C ARG A 55 -9.99 -17.66 -18.85
N ASP A 56 -9.60 -18.13 -17.67
CA ASP A 56 -10.58 -18.41 -16.60
C ASP A 56 -11.04 -17.12 -15.91
N LYS A 57 -10.22 -16.05 -15.96
CA LYS A 57 -10.54 -14.73 -15.39
C LYS A 57 -10.98 -13.70 -16.42
N SER A 58 -10.92 -14.02 -17.71
CA SER A 58 -11.20 -13.04 -18.76
C SER A 58 -12.64 -12.54 -18.72
N GLU A 59 -13.60 -13.43 -18.41
CA GLU A 59 -15.00 -13.01 -18.31
C GLU A 59 -15.26 -12.16 -17.06
N ASP A 60 -14.59 -12.44 -15.94
CA ASP A 60 -14.70 -11.61 -14.72
C ASP A 60 -14.28 -10.16 -15.01
N TYR A 61 -13.15 -9.96 -15.69
CA TYR A 61 -12.71 -8.62 -16.09
C TYR A 61 -13.71 -7.97 -17.04
N ILE A 62 -14.18 -8.69 -18.05
CA ILE A 62 -15.17 -8.15 -18.99
C ILE A 62 -16.43 -7.70 -18.25
N GLN A 63 -16.96 -8.53 -17.35
CA GLN A 63 -18.13 -8.22 -16.54
C GLN A 63 -17.89 -7.00 -15.64
N GLN A 64 -16.71 -6.89 -15.03
CA GLN A 64 -16.34 -5.73 -14.22
C GLN A 64 -16.37 -4.43 -15.04
N PHE A 65 -15.79 -4.43 -16.25
CA PHE A 65 -15.83 -3.27 -17.14
C PHE A 65 -17.24 -2.93 -17.66
N GLU A 66 -18.10 -3.93 -17.87
CA GLU A 66 -19.51 -3.72 -18.26
C GLU A 66 -20.35 -3.10 -17.13
N GLN A 67 -20.06 -3.45 -15.87
CA GLN A 67 -20.79 -2.97 -14.69
C GLN A 67 -20.26 -1.62 -14.17
N THR A 68 -19.04 -1.26 -14.54
CA THR A 68 -18.39 -0.03 -14.08
C THR A 68 -18.78 1.16 -14.96
N SER A 69 -19.22 2.25 -14.33
CA SER A 69 -19.53 3.50 -15.03
C SER A 69 -18.26 4.07 -15.69
N GLN A 70 -18.40 4.67 -16.87
CA GLN A 70 -17.27 5.19 -17.66
C GLN A 70 -16.38 6.15 -16.85
N GLU A 71 -16.98 6.91 -15.94
CA GLU A 71 -16.33 7.92 -15.12
C GLU A 71 -15.18 7.30 -14.30
N TYR A 72 -15.39 6.10 -13.76
CA TYR A 72 -14.38 5.39 -12.98
C TYR A 72 -13.27 4.81 -13.86
N VAL A 73 -13.59 4.32 -15.05
CA VAL A 73 -12.59 3.83 -16.02
C VAL A 73 -11.68 4.97 -16.46
N GLU A 74 -12.27 6.13 -16.77
CA GLU A 74 -11.55 7.32 -17.23
C GLU A 74 -10.63 7.88 -16.15
N ILE A 75 -11.11 8.09 -14.92
CA ILE A 75 -10.25 8.61 -13.85
C ILE A 75 -9.14 7.61 -13.48
N THR A 76 -9.41 6.30 -13.56
CA THR A 76 -8.38 5.28 -13.32
C THR A 76 -7.31 5.33 -14.39
N GLN A 77 -7.70 5.46 -15.67
CA GLN A 77 -6.74 5.61 -16.76
C GLN A 77 -5.86 6.84 -16.60
N ILE A 78 -6.47 7.99 -16.28
CA ILE A 78 -5.74 9.25 -16.02
C ILE A 78 -4.71 9.06 -14.90
N LEU A 79 -5.11 8.41 -13.80
CA LEU A 79 -4.21 8.16 -12.67
C LEU A 79 -3.10 7.17 -13.02
N VAL A 80 -3.41 6.08 -13.72
CA VAL A 80 -2.41 5.10 -14.13
C VAL A 80 -1.37 5.73 -15.05
N ASP A 81 -1.79 6.54 -16.03
CA ASP A 81 -0.85 7.23 -16.94
C ASP A 81 0.04 8.23 -16.19
N ASP A 82 -0.54 8.97 -15.25
CA ASP A 82 0.18 9.93 -14.43
C ASP A 82 1.16 9.24 -13.46
N ILE A 83 0.77 8.13 -12.82
CA ILE A 83 1.67 7.31 -11.97
C ILE A 83 2.84 6.75 -12.80
N GLN A 84 2.54 6.11 -13.94
CA GLN A 84 3.59 5.52 -14.79
C GLN A 84 4.58 6.58 -15.26
N SER A 85 4.10 7.79 -15.59
CA SER A 85 4.97 8.90 -15.96
C SER A 85 5.77 9.46 -14.79
N GLU A 86 5.19 9.57 -13.60
CA GLU A 86 5.83 10.19 -12.43
C GLU A 86 6.90 9.28 -11.81
N PHE A 87 6.63 7.97 -11.74
CA PHE A 87 7.54 6.98 -11.14
C PHE A 87 8.38 6.22 -12.18
N ASN A 88 8.15 6.43 -13.48
CA ASN A 88 8.83 5.71 -14.56
C ASN A 88 8.72 4.18 -14.41
N ILE A 89 7.51 3.70 -14.08
CA ILE A 89 7.17 2.29 -13.88
C ILE A 89 6.12 1.84 -14.88
N VAL A 90 5.98 0.52 -15.06
CA VAL A 90 4.90 -0.09 -15.84
C VAL A 90 3.91 -0.71 -14.87
N MET A 91 2.65 -0.31 -14.96
CA MET A 91 1.59 -0.87 -14.11
C MET A 91 1.03 -2.17 -14.72
N PRO A 92 1.00 -3.29 -13.97
CA PRO A 92 0.32 -4.51 -14.40
C PRO A 92 -1.16 -4.26 -14.63
N GLU A 93 -1.76 -5.02 -15.52
CA GLU A 93 -3.20 -5.00 -15.79
C GLU A 93 -4.04 -5.18 -14.51
N LEU A 94 -3.68 -6.11 -13.64
CA LEU A 94 -4.36 -6.33 -12.35
C LEU A 94 -4.36 -5.09 -11.44
N PHE A 95 -3.37 -4.21 -11.58
CA PHE A 95 -3.34 -2.94 -10.86
C PHE A 95 -4.49 -2.03 -11.28
N PHE A 96 -4.75 -1.94 -12.58
CA PHE A 96 -5.80 -1.08 -13.11
C PHE A 96 -7.16 -1.42 -12.50
N THR A 97 -7.51 -2.71 -12.49
CA THR A 97 -8.80 -3.16 -11.95
C THR A 97 -8.88 -2.98 -10.44
N ALA A 98 -7.80 -3.26 -9.70
CA ALA A 98 -7.76 -3.04 -8.26
C ALA A 98 -7.88 -1.56 -7.88
N LEU A 99 -7.20 -0.66 -8.60
CA LEU A 99 -7.30 0.78 -8.37
C LEU A 99 -8.69 1.30 -8.74
N MET A 100 -9.27 0.82 -9.85
CA MET A 100 -10.64 1.16 -10.26
C MET A 100 -11.67 0.80 -9.20
N ASP A 101 -11.61 -0.42 -8.67
CA ASP A 101 -12.49 -0.88 -7.58
C ASP A 101 -12.31 -0.03 -6.32
N HIS A 102 -11.05 0.27 -5.97
CA HIS A 102 -10.73 1.10 -4.83
C HIS A 102 -11.34 2.50 -4.96
N ILE A 103 -11.17 3.16 -6.11
CA ILE A 103 -11.74 4.50 -6.37
C ILE A 103 -13.26 4.45 -6.31
N GLN A 104 -13.89 3.46 -6.96
CA GLN A 104 -15.34 3.32 -6.95
C GLN A 104 -15.87 3.20 -5.52
N PHE A 105 -15.21 2.39 -4.68
CA PHE A 105 -15.60 2.22 -3.30
C PHE A 105 -15.28 3.43 -2.42
N ALA A 106 -14.15 4.11 -2.63
CA ALA A 106 -13.80 5.35 -1.92
C ALA A 106 -14.82 6.46 -2.20
N VAL A 107 -15.20 6.65 -3.47
CA VAL A 107 -16.24 7.61 -3.88
C VAL A 107 -17.60 7.23 -3.29
N TYR A 108 -17.97 5.95 -3.34
CA TYR A 108 -19.20 5.45 -2.72
C TYR A 108 -19.23 5.78 -1.22
N ARG A 109 -18.18 5.42 -0.48
CA ARG A 109 -18.06 5.66 0.97
C ARG A 109 -18.16 7.15 1.31
N CYS A 110 -17.45 8.00 0.57
CA CYS A 110 -17.47 9.44 0.75
C CYS A 110 -18.88 10.02 0.59
N ARG A 111 -19.59 9.63 -0.48
CA ARG A 111 -20.98 10.08 -0.73
C ARG A 111 -21.97 9.61 0.33
N HIS A 112 -21.68 8.51 1.01
CA HIS A 112 -22.51 7.96 2.09
C HIS A 112 -22.02 8.36 3.50
N ASN A 113 -21.07 9.30 3.60
CA ASN A 113 -20.47 9.75 4.87
C ASN A 113 -19.87 8.62 5.71
N MET A 114 -19.38 7.56 5.07
CA MET A 114 -18.69 6.45 5.72
C MET A 114 -17.24 6.86 5.96
N ARG A 115 -16.86 7.05 7.23
CA ARG A 115 -15.49 7.40 7.61
C ARG A 115 -14.57 6.18 7.60
N ILE A 116 -13.32 6.41 7.26
CA ILE A 116 -12.24 5.44 7.33
C ILE A 116 -11.13 6.07 8.14
N GLU A 117 -10.58 5.32 9.07
CA GLU A 117 -9.34 5.67 9.74
C GLU A 117 -8.23 4.81 9.15
N ASN A 118 -7.15 5.43 8.68
CA ASN A 118 -5.98 4.70 8.23
C ASN A 118 -4.84 4.85 9.25
N ARG A 119 -4.61 3.78 10.03
CA ARG A 119 -3.56 3.74 11.06
C ARG A 119 -2.15 3.73 10.50
N MET A 120 -1.98 3.55 9.19
CA MET A 120 -0.68 3.46 8.53
C MET A 120 -0.27 4.79 7.88
N ALA A 121 -1.16 5.78 7.79
CA ALA A 121 -0.93 7.03 7.07
C ALA A 121 0.37 7.72 7.51
N TRP A 122 0.61 7.80 8.81
CA TRP A 122 1.81 8.43 9.36
C TRP A 122 3.11 7.66 9.03
N ILE A 123 3.05 6.33 8.93
CA ILE A 123 4.20 5.48 8.59
C ILE A 123 4.54 5.69 7.13
N LEU A 124 3.54 5.63 6.25
CA LEU A 124 3.76 5.84 4.83
C LEU A 124 4.22 7.27 4.55
N GLN A 125 3.63 8.28 5.17
CA GLN A 125 4.09 9.66 5.05
C GLN A 125 5.55 9.85 5.48
N ARG A 126 6.02 9.05 6.45
CA ARG A 126 7.39 9.14 6.96
C ARG A 126 8.40 8.33 6.15
N MET A 127 8.03 7.12 5.74
CA MET A 127 8.93 6.15 5.08
C MET A 127 8.88 6.20 3.56
N TYR A 128 7.73 6.60 3.00
CA TYR A 128 7.41 6.66 1.58
C TYR A 128 6.83 8.05 1.25
N PRO A 129 7.60 9.14 1.49
CA PRO A 129 7.09 10.50 1.39
C PRO A 129 6.72 10.90 -0.04
N GLU A 130 7.37 10.32 -1.05
CA GLU A 130 7.10 10.62 -2.46
C GLU A 130 5.78 9.98 -2.91
N GLU A 131 5.58 8.71 -2.58
CA GLU A 131 4.37 7.94 -2.87
C GLU A 131 3.17 8.48 -2.08
N PHE A 132 3.37 8.86 -0.82
CA PHE A 132 2.33 9.50 -0.02
C PHE A 132 1.90 10.85 -0.62
N LYS A 133 2.87 11.69 -1.00
CA LYS A 133 2.61 12.99 -1.65
C LYS A 133 1.90 12.81 -2.99
N TYR A 134 2.25 11.77 -3.75
CA TYR A 134 1.49 11.39 -4.93
C TYR A 134 0.06 10.99 -4.58
N GLY A 135 -0.15 10.18 -3.53
CA GLY A 135 -1.48 9.83 -3.04
C GLY A 135 -2.34 11.07 -2.75
N GLU A 136 -1.76 12.12 -2.17
CA GLU A 136 -2.46 13.40 -1.96
C GLU A 136 -2.82 14.11 -3.28
N LYS A 137 -1.93 14.07 -4.28
CA LYS A 137 -2.18 14.58 -5.64
C LYS A 137 -3.32 13.81 -6.30
N ALA A 138 -3.29 12.48 -6.23
CA ALA A 138 -4.29 11.60 -6.82
C ALA A 138 -5.67 11.81 -6.19
N ILE A 139 -5.77 11.96 -4.86
CA ILE A 139 -7.03 12.35 -4.21
C ILE A 139 -7.57 13.65 -4.80
N LYS A 140 -6.74 14.69 -4.96
CA LYS A 140 -7.20 15.97 -5.51
C LYS A 140 -7.74 15.82 -6.94
N MET A 141 -7.14 14.94 -7.74
CA MET A 141 -7.63 14.62 -9.09
C MET A 141 -9.02 13.96 -9.02
N ILE A 142 -9.21 13.00 -8.12
CA ILE A 142 -10.50 12.32 -7.90
C ILE A 142 -11.55 13.28 -7.35
N ASP A 143 -11.20 14.12 -6.37
CA ASP A 143 -12.06 15.14 -5.77
C ASP A 143 -12.58 16.11 -6.83
N ASN A 144 -11.69 16.61 -7.68
CA ASN A 144 -12.05 17.51 -8.77
C ASN A 144 -12.95 16.81 -9.82
N TYR A 145 -12.63 15.55 -10.15
CA TYR A 145 -13.38 14.79 -11.17
C TYR A 145 -14.81 14.47 -10.71
N PHE A 146 -14.99 14.05 -9.45
CA PHE A 146 -16.31 13.66 -8.92
C PHE A 146 -17.02 14.75 -8.13
N SER A 147 -16.39 15.92 -7.94
CA SER A 147 -16.88 17.02 -7.09
C SER A 147 -17.19 16.56 -5.66
N ILE A 148 -16.24 15.85 -5.05
CA ILE A 148 -16.30 15.33 -3.67
C ILE A 148 -15.09 15.81 -2.86
N LYS A 149 -15.03 15.40 -1.59
CA LYS A 149 -13.87 15.61 -0.73
C LYS A 149 -13.50 14.31 -0.03
N LEU A 150 -12.59 13.56 -0.61
CA LEU A 150 -12.07 12.35 0.00
C LEU A 150 -11.26 12.68 1.25
N PRO A 151 -11.28 11.79 2.25
CA PRO A 151 -10.41 11.89 3.41
C PRO A 151 -8.94 11.70 3.01
N ILE A 152 -8.03 12.38 3.70
CA ILE A 152 -6.57 12.31 3.43
C ILE A 152 -6.04 10.88 3.63
N GLU A 153 -6.73 10.10 4.44
CA GLU A 153 -6.50 8.68 4.70
C GLU A 153 -6.51 7.83 3.41
N GLU A 154 -7.22 8.24 2.36
CA GLU A 154 -7.18 7.53 1.06
C GLU A 154 -5.83 7.70 0.34
N ALA A 155 -5.02 8.72 0.68
CA ALA A 155 -3.68 8.92 0.11
C ALA A 155 -2.80 7.71 0.42
N THR A 156 -3.02 7.12 1.59
CA THR A 156 -2.27 5.95 2.06
C THR A 156 -2.56 4.73 1.19
N ASN A 157 -3.81 4.53 0.78
CA ASN A 157 -4.18 3.39 -0.06
C ASN A 157 -3.59 3.54 -1.46
N ILE A 158 -3.64 4.74 -2.05
CA ILE A 158 -3.02 5.02 -3.34
C ILE A 158 -1.50 4.87 -3.27
N ALA A 159 -0.86 5.35 -2.19
CA ALA A 159 0.57 5.15 -1.99
C ALA A 159 0.94 3.67 -1.92
N LEU A 160 0.18 2.85 -1.18
CA LEU A 160 0.41 1.39 -1.11
C LEU A 160 0.39 0.72 -2.48
N TYR A 161 -0.51 1.15 -3.36
CA TYR A 161 -0.58 0.66 -4.73
C TYR A 161 0.72 0.93 -5.48
N ILE A 162 1.29 2.12 -5.36
CA ILE A 162 2.56 2.50 -6.00
C ILE A 162 3.71 1.65 -5.44
N ILE A 163 3.86 1.59 -4.12
CA ILE A 163 4.98 0.88 -3.49
C ILE A 163 4.89 -0.64 -3.77
N ASN A 164 3.69 -1.20 -3.86
CA ASN A 164 3.53 -2.62 -4.21
C ASN A 164 3.99 -2.92 -5.64
N ASN A 165 3.88 -1.97 -6.58
CA ASN A 165 4.36 -2.15 -7.94
C ASN A 165 5.89 -2.26 -8.01
N GLU A 166 6.61 -1.41 -7.26
CA GLU A 166 8.08 -1.42 -7.23
C GLU A 166 8.64 -2.75 -6.68
N ASN A 167 7.86 -3.46 -5.87
CA ASN A 167 8.24 -4.72 -5.27
C ASN A 167 7.70 -5.90 -6.08
N GLU A 168 8.31 -6.17 -7.24
CA GLU A 168 7.93 -7.18 -8.26
C GLU A 168 7.60 -8.60 -7.72
N ASN A 169 7.89 -8.91 -6.45
CA ASN A 169 7.77 -10.24 -5.85
C ASN A 169 6.81 -10.34 -4.63
N LYS A 170 6.09 -9.28 -4.23
CA LYS A 170 5.17 -9.33 -3.08
C LYS A 170 3.71 -9.09 -3.48
N LYS A 171 2.78 -9.83 -2.88
CA LYS A 171 1.35 -9.58 -3.07
C LYS A 171 0.95 -8.33 -2.28
N PHE A 172 0.05 -7.52 -2.85
CA PHE A 172 -0.49 -6.32 -2.20
C PHE A 172 -0.97 -6.59 -0.75
N ASN A 173 -1.64 -7.73 -0.53
CA ASN A 173 -2.10 -8.12 0.80
C ASN A 173 -0.96 -8.37 1.79
N ASP A 174 0.17 -8.92 1.35
CA ASP A 174 1.32 -9.18 2.22
C ASP A 174 1.98 -7.87 2.64
N MET A 175 2.04 -6.90 1.72
CA MET A 175 2.56 -5.57 1.98
C MET A 175 1.67 -4.78 2.95
N TYR A 176 0.35 -4.78 2.69
CA TYR A 176 -0.63 -4.15 3.58
C TYR A 176 -0.54 -4.75 5.00
N SER A 177 -0.53 -6.08 5.10
CA SER A 177 -0.41 -6.78 6.38
C SER A 177 0.90 -6.43 7.10
N GLY A 178 1.98 -6.23 6.36
CA GLY A 178 3.25 -5.75 6.91
C GLY A 178 3.15 -4.36 7.53
N PHE A 179 2.60 -3.39 6.81
CA PHE A 179 2.42 -2.04 7.35
C PHE A 179 1.46 -2.00 8.54
N GLU A 180 0.41 -2.82 8.50
CA GLU A 180 -0.52 -2.96 9.62
C GLU A 180 0.18 -3.52 10.87
N LEU A 181 0.96 -4.60 10.70
CA LEU A 181 1.76 -5.19 11.78
C LEU A 181 2.75 -4.16 12.36
N GLN A 182 3.46 -3.45 11.48
CA GLN A 182 4.38 -2.38 11.86
C GLN A 182 3.68 -1.27 12.65
N SER A 183 2.51 -0.81 12.20
CA SER A 183 1.73 0.23 12.89
C SER A 183 1.25 -0.19 14.27
N ASN A 184 0.81 -1.44 14.41
CA ASN A 184 0.38 -1.96 15.70
C ASN A 184 1.56 -2.14 16.68
N ILE A 185 2.73 -2.61 16.21
CA ILE A 185 3.96 -2.66 17.02
C ILE A 185 4.33 -1.26 17.52
N LEU A 186 4.34 -0.27 16.63
CA LEU A 186 4.68 1.10 16.98
C LEU A 186 3.65 1.71 17.94
N SER A 187 2.38 1.35 17.81
CA SER A 187 1.34 1.75 18.76
C SER A 187 1.56 1.16 20.16
N ILE A 188 1.92 -0.13 20.26
CA ILE A 188 2.29 -0.77 21.55
C ILE A 188 3.43 0.00 22.21
N ILE A 189 4.45 0.38 21.44
CA ILE A 189 5.61 1.13 21.96
C ILE A 189 5.22 2.53 22.41
N LYS A 190 4.44 3.25 21.58
CA LYS A 190 3.94 4.60 21.87
C LYS A 190 3.22 4.61 23.22
N TYR A 191 2.27 3.70 23.43
CA TYR A 191 1.50 3.67 24.67
C TYR A 191 2.25 3.06 25.85
N SER A 192 3.07 2.02 25.65
CA SER A 192 3.77 1.35 26.75
C SER A 192 4.94 2.17 27.31
N LEU A 193 5.59 2.97 26.47
CA LEU A 193 6.81 3.72 26.83
C LEU A 193 6.64 5.24 26.72
N ASN A 194 5.43 5.72 26.40
CA ASN A 194 5.12 7.13 26.15
C ASN A 194 6.03 7.77 25.09
N ILE A 195 6.31 7.02 24.01
CA ILE A 195 7.20 7.49 22.94
C ILE A 195 6.44 8.34 21.93
N ASP A 196 6.98 9.53 21.63
CA ASP A 196 6.48 10.34 20.52
C ASP A 196 7.21 10.03 19.19
N PHE A 197 6.50 9.33 18.31
CA PHE A 197 6.93 9.03 16.95
C PHE A 197 6.67 10.15 15.94
N GLU A 198 6.06 11.27 16.31
CA GLU A 198 5.85 12.40 15.40
C GLU A 198 7.14 13.23 15.25
N SER A 199 8.03 13.20 16.25
CA SER A 199 9.31 13.90 16.15
C SER A 199 10.21 13.32 15.04
N ARG A 200 10.68 14.19 14.13
CA ARG A 200 11.66 13.82 13.09
C ARG A 200 13.07 13.82 13.67
N ASN A 201 13.69 12.64 13.76
CA ASN A 201 15.09 12.50 14.15
C ASN A 201 15.64 11.13 13.72
N LEU A 202 16.96 11.08 13.51
CA LEU A 202 17.68 9.90 13.02
C LEU A 202 17.50 8.65 13.89
N ILE A 203 17.29 8.79 15.19
CA ILE A 203 17.12 7.64 16.09
C ILE A 203 15.77 7.00 15.86
N ILE A 204 14.72 7.80 15.69
CA ILE A 204 13.40 7.28 15.33
C ILE A 204 13.40 6.71 13.92
N ASP A 205 13.99 7.41 12.93
CA ASP A 205 14.03 6.91 11.55
C ASP A 205 14.73 5.54 11.48
N ARG A 206 15.88 5.41 12.16
CA ARG A 206 16.59 4.13 12.29
C ARG A 206 15.73 3.07 12.98
N PHE A 207 15.02 3.44 14.04
CA PHE A 207 14.13 2.51 14.75
C PHE A 207 12.99 2.01 13.85
N LEU A 208 12.36 2.91 13.08
CA LEU A 208 11.31 2.53 12.12
C LEU A 208 11.83 1.56 11.06
N THR A 209 13.04 1.79 10.53
CA THR A 209 13.71 0.84 9.63
C THR A 209 13.95 -0.52 10.29
N HIS A 210 14.37 -0.55 11.56
CA HIS A 210 14.55 -1.82 12.28
C HIS A 210 13.23 -2.57 12.46
N VAL A 211 12.13 -1.88 12.78
CA VAL A 211 10.80 -2.50 12.86
C VAL A 211 10.36 -3.00 11.48
N GLN A 212 10.63 -2.25 10.41
CA GLN A 212 10.32 -2.68 9.04
C GLN A 212 11.02 -4.00 8.70
N PHE A 213 12.33 -4.10 8.93
CA PHE A 213 13.07 -5.35 8.70
C PHE A 213 12.62 -6.49 9.60
N PHE A 214 12.30 -6.19 10.86
CA PHE A 214 11.72 -7.15 11.79
C PHE A 214 10.41 -7.74 11.23
N VAL A 215 9.49 -6.88 10.79
CA VAL A 215 8.21 -7.30 10.20
C VAL A 215 8.42 -8.09 8.90
N GLN A 216 9.31 -7.64 8.02
CA GLN A 216 9.62 -8.37 6.78
C GLN A 216 10.13 -9.79 7.06
N ARG A 217 11.00 -9.94 8.06
CA ARG A 217 11.50 -11.25 8.50
C ARG A 217 10.37 -12.16 8.98
N LEU A 218 9.45 -11.63 9.79
CA LEU A 218 8.30 -12.38 10.31
C LEU A 218 7.39 -12.85 9.17
N LEU A 219 7.09 -11.98 8.20
CA LEU A 219 6.28 -12.33 7.03
C LEU A 219 6.92 -13.41 6.15
N ASN A 220 8.26 -13.41 6.06
CA ASN A 220 9.00 -14.42 5.31
C ASN A 220 9.23 -15.73 6.09
N ASN A 221 8.80 -15.80 7.36
CA ASN A 221 9.05 -16.93 8.27
C ASN A 221 10.55 -17.32 8.37
N GLU A 222 11.42 -16.30 8.28
CA GLU A 222 12.86 -16.46 8.36
C GLU A 222 13.29 -16.68 9.82
N LYS A 223 13.96 -17.81 10.09
CA LYS A 223 14.46 -18.12 11.42
C LYS A 223 15.74 -17.36 11.73
N VAL A 224 15.81 -16.76 12.91
CA VAL A 224 17.05 -16.20 13.45
C VAL A 224 17.84 -17.33 14.11
N LEU A 225 19.15 -17.39 13.86
CA LEU A 225 20.05 -18.27 14.60
C LEU A 225 20.09 -17.81 16.06
N GLU A 226 19.72 -18.69 16.98
CA GLU A 226 19.85 -18.44 18.41
C GLU A 226 21.32 -18.49 18.81
N ASN A 227 21.78 -17.45 19.49
CA ASN A 227 23.05 -17.44 20.18
C ASN A 227 22.78 -17.67 21.68
N ASP A 228 23.65 -18.41 22.36
CA ASP A 228 23.59 -18.59 23.81
C ASP A 228 24.06 -17.30 24.52
N ILE A 229 23.22 -16.26 24.51
CA ILE A 229 23.54 -14.96 25.10
C ILE A 229 22.92 -14.86 26.51
N ASP A 230 23.74 -15.08 27.54
CA ASP A 230 23.38 -14.92 28.97
C ASP A 230 23.12 -13.45 29.40
N ILE A 231 23.29 -12.50 28.48
CA ILE A 231 23.18 -11.04 28.72
C ILE A 231 21.73 -10.59 28.95
N ILE A 232 20.73 -11.42 28.60
CA ILE A 232 19.31 -11.10 28.77
C ILE A 232 18.97 -10.82 30.23
N SER A 233 19.49 -11.63 31.16
CA SER A 233 19.25 -11.49 32.60
C SER A 233 19.53 -10.06 33.10
N LYS A 234 20.66 -9.50 32.69
CA LYS A 234 21.07 -8.14 33.08
C LYS A 234 20.19 -7.04 32.48
N ILE A 235 19.72 -7.21 31.24
CA ILE A 235 18.81 -6.24 30.61
C ILE A 235 17.46 -6.21 31.32
N VAL A 236 16.95 -7.35 31.79
CA VAL A 236 15.70 -7.42 32.54
C VAL A 236 15.78 -6.58 33.82
N ASP A 237 16.91 -6.65 34.52
CA ASP A 237 17.14 -5.90 35.76
C ASP A 237 17.38 -4.40 35.50
N ASP A 238 18.20 -4.06 34.50
CA ASP A 238 18.57 -2.66 34.21
C ASP A 238 17.45 -1.88 33.49
N PHE A 239 16.60 -2.55 32.70
CA PHE A 239 15.60 -1.92 31.82
C PHE A 239 14.23 -2.64 31.84
N PRO A 240 13.58 -2.77 33.01
CA PRO A 240 12.38 -3.59 33.17
C PRO A 240 11.16 -3.06 32.39
N LYS A 241 11.07 -1.76 32.14
CA LYS A 241 9.95 -1.15 31.39
C LYS A 241 10.05 -1.48 29.90
N GLU A 242 11.23 -1.32 29.33
CA GLU A 242 11.54 -1.61 27.93
C GLU A 242 11.41 -3.11 27.65
N PHE A 243 11.89 -3.96 28.55
CA PHE A 243 11.72 -5.41 28.44
C PHE A 243 10.25 -5.81 28.49
N LYS A 244 9.45 -5.22 29.39
CA LYS A 244 8.00 -5.44 29.43
C LYS A 244 7.30 -5.03 28.13
N CYS A 245 7.70 -3.91 27.52
CA CYS A 245 7.20 -3.51 26.22
C CYS A 245 7.56 -4.52 25.12
N ALA A 246 8.78 -5.06 25.15
CA ALA A 246 9.21 -6.10 24.20
C ALA A 246 8.37 -7.38 24.35
N LEU A 247 8.02 -7.77 25.58
CA LEU A 247 7.11 -8.90 25.84
C LEU A 247 5.69 -8.65 25.30
N LEU A 248 5.15 -7.44 25.44
CA LEU A 248 3.85 -7.09 24.85
C LEU A 248 3.86 -7.24 23.32
N ILE A 249 4.96 -6.88 22.67
CA ILE A 249 5.15 -7.04 21.22
C ILE A 249 5.23 -8.53 20.87
N LYS A 250 5.96 -9.34 21.65
CA LYS A 250 6.02 -10.80 21.49
C LYS A 250 4.62 -11.42 21.57
N ASP A 251 3.85 -11.09 22.61
CA ASP A 251 2.51 -11.62 22.81
C ASP A 251 1.56 -11.22 21.68
N TYR A 252 1.66 -9.97 21.20
CA TYR A 252 0.91 -9.49 20.05
C TYR A 252 1.21 -10.31 18.79
N ILE A 253 2.48 -10.51 18.45
CA ILE A 253 2.91 -11.27 17.27
C ILE A 253 2.46 -12.72 17.36
N LYS A 254 2.59 -13.36 18.54
CA LYS A 254 2.11 -14.73 18.75
C LYS A 254 0.61 -14.83 18.52
N LYS A 255 -0.16 -13.84 18.99
CA LYS A 255 -1.62 -13.83 18.83
C LYS A 255 -2.05 -13.58 17.37
N THR A 256 -1.35 -12.73 16.63
CA THR A 256 -1.75 -12.35 15.27
C THR A 256 -1.21 -13.24 14.17
N MET A 257 -0.03 -13.83 14.37
CA MET A 257 0.68 -14.60 13.34
C MET A 257 1.00 -16.05 13.75
N ASP A 258 0.75 -16.42 15.01
CA ASP A 258 1.17 -17.71 15.60
C ASP A 258 2.70 -17.94 15.60
N ILE A 259 3.50 -16.87 15.43
CA ILE A 259 4.97 -16.92 15.42
C ILE A 259 5.51 -16.75 16.84
N GLU A 260 6.45 -17.60 17.23
CA GLU A 260 7.24 -17.46 18.45
C GLU A 260 8.45 -16.55 18.20
N ILE A 261 8.56 -15.47 18.97
CA ILE A 261 9.75 -14.62 19.00
C ILE A 261 10.82 -15.25 19.90
N SER A 262 12.03 -15.40 19.35
CA SER A 262 13.16 -15.99 20.04
C SER A 262 13.71 -15.09 21.16
N ARG A 263 14.56 -15.65 22.02
CA ARG A 263 15.22 -14.89 23.09
C ARG A 263 16.11 -13.77 22.54
N ASP A 264 16.85 -14.05 21.48
CA ASP A 264 17.75 -13.08 20.83
C ASP A 264 16.98 -11.93 20.19
N GLU A 265 15.85 -12.22 19.55
CA GLU A 265 14.99 -11.19 18.98
C GLU A 265 14.37 -10.31 20.06
N LEU A 266 13.95 -10.92 21.18
CA LEU A 266 13.43 -10.19 22.34
C LEU A 266 14.52 -9.28 22.96
N PHE A 267 15.74 -9.78 23.08
CA PHE A 267 16.90 -9.00 23.51
C PHE A 267 17.17 -7.83 22.58
N TYR A 268 17.26 -8.09 21.27
CA TYR A 268 17.49 -7.09 20.25
C TYR A 268 16.43 -5.98 20.29
N LEU A 269 15.15 -6.36 20.33
CA LEU A 269 14.04 -5.43 20.44
C LEU A 269 14.18 -4.56 21.70
N THR A 270 14.50 -5.17 22.84
CA THR A 270 14.68 -4.45 24.11
C THR A 270 15.81 -3.42 24.02
N VAL A 271 16.97 -3.79 23.45
CA VAL A 271 18.10 -2.86 23.26
C VAL A 271 17.70 -1.65 22.40
N HIS A 272 16.92 -1.87 21.35
CA HIS A 272 16.43 -0.79 20.50
C HIS A 272 15.43 0.12 21.22
N LEU A 273 14.55 -0.43 22.07
CA LEU A 273 13.64 0.35 22.91
C LEU A 273 14.39 1.19 23.95
N VAL A 274 15.44 0.65 24.58
CA VAL A 274 16.28 1.40 25.53
C VAL A 274 16.93 2.62 24.87
N ARG A 275 17.44 2.46 23.64
CA ARG A 275 18.01 3.57 22.87
C ARG A 275 16.96 4.64 22.54
N LEU A 276 15.74 4.22 22.20
CA LEU A 276 14.63 5.10 21.88
C LEU A 276 14.22 5.94 23.10
N VAL A 277 14.05 5.32 24.26
CA VAL A 277 13.68 6.00 25.52
C VAL A 277 14.77 6.98 25.97
N LYS A 278 16.05 6.59 25.91
CA LYS A 278 17.17 7.49 26.27
C LYS A 278 17.19 8.75 25.42
N ASN A 279 16.93 8.62 24.12
CA ASN A 279 16.87 9.76 23.21
C ASN A 279 15.76 10.75 23.58
N GLN A 280 14.57 10.25 23.94
CA GLN A 280 13.46 11.11 24.31
C GLN A 280 13.73 11.90 25.59
N LYS A 281 14.26 11.25 26.64
CA LYS A 281 14.63 11.92 27.89
C LYS A 281 15.68 13.01 27.69
N ASN A 282 16.67 12.78 26.82
CA ASN A 282 17.67 13.79 26.49
C ASN A 282 17.05 15.02 25.81
N LYS A 283 15.96 14.86 25.05
CA LYS A 283 15.24 16.00 24.47
C LYS A 283 14.45 16.77 25.51
N GLU A 284 13.72 16.07 26.39
CA GLU A 284 12.93 16.68 27.47
C GLU A 284 13.83 17.55 28.36
N ASN A 285 14.99 17.03 28.77
CA ASN A 285 15.95 17.79 29.58
C ASN A 285 16.51 19.04 28.86
N ASN A 286 16.79 18.94 27.55
CA ASN A 286 17.31 20.09 26.79
C ASN A 286 16.24 21.15 26.48
N SER A 287 14.95 20.81 26.56
CA SER A 287 13.84 21.76 26.37
C SER A 287 13.43 22.48 27.66
N GLU A 288 13.80 21.97 28.84
CA GLU A 288 13.57 22.63 30.13
C GLU A 288 14.64 23.67 30.49
N ASP A 289 15.79 23.63 29.80
CA ASP A 289 16.93 24.56 29.97
C ASP A 289 16.88 25.79 29.01
N LEU A 290 15.78 25.99 28.27
CA LEU A 290 15.54 27.12 27.34
C LEU A 290 14.29 27.92 27.74
#